data_AF-A0A6C0CX11-F1
#
_entry.id   AF-A0A6C0CX11-F1
#
_cell.length_a   1.000
_cell.length_b   1.000
_cell.length_c   1.000
_cell.angle_alpha   90.00
_cell.angle_beta   90.00
_cell.angle_gamma   90.00
#
_symmetry.space_group_name_H-M   'P 1'
#
loop_
_entity.id
_entity.type
_entity.pdbx_description
1 polymer ?
#
loop_
_entity_poly.entity_id
_entity_poly.type
_entity_poly.pdbx_seq_one_letter_code
_entity_poly.pdbx_strand_id
1 'polypeptide(L)'
;MFNYHILLISLISTIIFGVIDATIFLIGEETLQKILRQSFNFDIAMAELATGGFAAAVSIFIATFVSESIESKYKTIDHPLIDAMGIILGTIFIILIYKFFLKNNNT
;
A
#
# COMPACT_ATOMS: atom_id res chain seq x y z
N MET A 1 -15.80 -15.80 24.10
CA MET A 1 -16.71 -15.02 23.23
C MET A 1 -15.82 -14.45 22.13
N PHE A 2 -16.01 -14.85 20.86
CA PHE A 2 -15.16 -14.39 19.76
C PHE A 2 -15.21 -12.85 19.71
N ASN A 3 -14.07 -12.19 19.90
CA ASN A 3 -13.99 -10.72 19.92
C ASN A 3 -14.01 -10.19 18.49
N TYR A 4 -15.18 -10.26 17.84
CA TYR A 4 -15.42 -9.74 16.49
C TYR A 4 -14.98 -8.28 16.32
N HIS A 5 -15.07 -7.47 17.38
CA HIS A 5 -14.58 -6.09 17.38
C HIS A 5 -13.08 -5.98 17.14
N ILE A 6 -12.28 -6.86 17.75
CA ILE A 6 -10.81 -6.83 17.58
C ILE A 6 -10.45 -7.26 16.16
N LEU A 7 -11.15 -8.28 15.64
CA LEU A 7 -10.96 -8.77 14.27
C LEU A 7 -11.29 -7.67 13.23
N LEU A 8 -12.38 -6.94 13.44
CA LEU A 8 -12.76 -5.80 12.59
C LEU A 8 -11.74 -4.66 12.64
N ILE A 9 -11.22 -4.33 13.83
CA ILE A 9 -10.20 -3.27 13.98
C ILE A 9 -8.89 -3.68 13.29
N SER A 10 -8.44 -4.93 13.45
CA SER A 10 -7.28 -5.47 12.73
C SER A 10 -7.48 -5.44 11.21
N LEU A 11 -8.67 -5.81 10.72
CA LEU A 11 -8.98 -5.80 9.29
C LEU A 11 -9.01 -4.37 8.72
N ILE A 12 -9.59 -3.41 9.44
CA ILE A 12 -9.63 -2.00 8.99
C ILE A 12 -8.22 -1.41 8.96
N SER A 13 -7.41 -1.68 9.99
CA SER A 13 -6.01 -1.23 10.06
C SER A 13 -5.22 -1.70 8.83
N THR A 14 -5.35 -2.98 8.49
CA THR A 14 -4.61 -3.62 7.40
C THR A 14 -5.13 -3.21 6.01
N ILE A 15 -6.42 -2.88 5.89
CA ILE A 15 -6.98 -2.23 4.69
C ILE A 15 -6.39 -0.84 4.50
N ILE A 16 -6.35 -0.01 5.56
CA ILE A 16 -5.74 1.33 5.51
C ILE A 16 -4.27 1.21 5.09
N PHE A 17 -3.57 0.20 5.61
CA PHE A 17 -2.20 -0.06 5.22
C PHE A 17 -2.06 -0.41 3.73
N GLY A 18 -2.87 -1.36 3.22
CA GLY A 18 -2.86 -1.71 1.79
C GLY A 18 -3.21 -0.54 0.86
N VAL A 19 -4.06 0.39 1.32
CA VAL A 19 -4.37 1.63 0.61
C VAL A 19 -3.15 2.55 0.51
N ILE A 20 -2.44 2.74 1.62
CA ILE A 20 -1.23 3.58 1.67
C ILE A 20 -0.16 2.98 0.76
N ASP A 21 0.10 1.68 0.88
CA ASP A 21 1.10 0.98 0.08
C ASP A 21 0.84 1.11 -1.43
N ALA A 22 -0.39 0.79 -1.85
CA ALA A 22 -0.77 0.89 -3.25
C ALA A 22 -0.68 2.33 -3.80
N THR A 23 -0.99 3.33 -2.96
CA THR A 23 -0.91 4.74 -3.36
C THR A 23 0.54 5.17 -3.57
N ILE A 24 1.43 4.82 -2.64
CA ILE A 24 2.87 5.13 -2.73
C ILE A 24 3.49 4.44 -3.94
N PHE A 25 3.11 3.18 -4.20
CA PHE A 25 3.54 2.44 -5.37
C PHE A 25 3.15 3.15 -6.67
N LEU A 26 1.88 3.52 -6.84
CA LEU A 26 1.39 4.21 -8.05
C LEU A 26 2.10 5.56 -8.26
N ILE A 27 2.26 6.36 -7.20
CA ILE A 27 2.96 7.65 -7.29
C ILE A 27 4.44 7.43 -7.62
N GLY A 28 5.08 6.43 -7.00
CA GLY A 28 6.45 6.04 -7.26
C GLY A 28 6.65 5.68 -8.73
N GLU A 29 5.77 4.84 -9.27
CA GLU A 29 5.78 4.44 -10.68
C GLU A 29 5.65 5.64 -11.61
N GLU A 30 4.68 6.53 -11.39
CA GLU A 30 4.47 7.67 -12.27
C GLU A 30 5.56 8.73 -12.19
N THR A 31 6.24 8.88 -11.05
CA THR A 31 7.17 9.99 -10.79
C THR A 31 8.62 9.52 -10.76
N LEU A 32 8.94 8.60 -9.85
CA LEU A 32 10.32 8.14 -9.62
C LEU A 32 10.84 7.35 -10.82
N GLN A 33 10.02 6.47 -11.40
CA GLN A 33 10.43 5.70 -12.58
C GLN A 33 10.71 6.62 -13.78
N LYS A 34 9.89 7.68 -13.98
CA LYS A 34 10.14 8.68 -15.03
C LYS A 34 11.45 9.42 -14.79
N ILE A 35 11.73 9.86 -13.56
CA ILE A 35 12.99 10.54 -13.21
C ILE A 35 14.19 9.61 -13.43
N LEU A 36 14.12 8.36 -12.98
CA LEU A 36 15.20 7.39 -13.15
C LEU A 36 15.50 7.10 -14.64
N ARG A 37 14.46 7.02 -15.46
CA ARG A 37 14.62 6.84 -16.90
C ARG A 37 15.17 8.08 -17.59
N GLN A 38 14.66 9.27 -17.27
CA GLN A 38 15.02 10.51 -17.96
C GLN A 38 16.33 11.14 -17.48
N SER A 39 16.62 11.09 -16.18
CA SER A 39 17.79 11.74 -15.59
C SER A 39 19.00 10.81 -15.46
N PHE A 40 18.76 9.50 -15.25
CA PHE A 40 19.84 8.52 -15.02
C PHE A 40 20.00 7.50 -16.15
N ASN A 41 19.17 7.56 -17.20
CA ASN A 41 19.19 6.61 -18.34
C ASN A 41 19.09 5.14 -17.90
N PHE A 42 18.35 4.86 -16.83
CA PHE A 42 18.11 3.48 -16.42
C PHE A 42 17.28 2.74 -17.45
N ASP A 43 17.63 1.46 -17.67
CA ASP A 43 16.77 0.56 -18.42
C ASP A 43 15.45 0.34 -17.67
N ILE A 44 14.38 -0.01 -18.39
CA ILE A 44 13.01 -0.15 -17.87
C ILE A 44 13.00 -1.08 -16.66
N ALA A 45 13.63 -2.25 -16.77
CA ALA A 45 13.69 -3.23 -15.69
C ALA A 45 14.42 -2.71 -14.45
N MET A 46 15.49 -1.91 -14.62
CA MET A 46 16.25 -1.35 -13.50
C MET A 46 15.49 -0.21 -12.83
N ALA A 47 14.80 0.63 -13.62
CA ALA A 47 13.94 1.68 -13.11
C ALA A 47 12.73 1.11 -12.35
N GLU A 48 12.08 0.06 -12.87
CA GLU A 48 11.00 -0.65 -12.18
C GLU A 48 11.47 -1.26 -10.86
N LEU A 49 12.61 -1.97 -10.87
CA LEU A 49 13.16 -2.58 -9.66
C LEU A 49 13.51 -1.53 -8.59
N ALA A 50 14.16 -0.43 -8.98
CA ALA A 50 14.51 0.66 -8.07
C ALA A 50 13.28 1.36 -7.51
N THR A 51 12.28 1.60 -8.36
CA THR A 51 11.03 2.27 -7.98
C THR A 51 10.18 1.38 -7.07
N GLY A 52 10.01 0.11 -7.42
CA GLY A 52 9.30 -0.87 -6.60
C GLY A 52 9.99 -1.09 -5.25
N GLY A 53 11.32 -1.21 -5.25
CA GLY A 53 12.10 -1.33 -4.01
C GLY A 53 12.00 -0.09 -3.11
N PHE A 54 12.05 1.11 -3.70
CA PHE A 54 11.87 2.36 -2.96
C PHE A 54 10.44 2.47 -2.39
N ALA A 55 9.43 2.25 -3.22
CA ALA A 55 8.03 2.27 -2.81
C ALA A 55 7.77 1.28 -1.67
N ALA A 56 8.22 0.03 -1.81
CA ALA A 56 8.09 -0.99 -0.77
C ALA A 56 8.78 -0.58 0.54
N ALA A 57 9.98 0.00 0.48
CA ALA A 57 10.69 0.47 1.67
C ALA A 57 9.93 1.59 2.40
N VAL A 58 9.41 2.57 1.65
CA VAL A 58 8.60 3.67 2.21
C VAL A 58 7.30 3.12 2.80
N SER A 59 6.63 2.22 2.08
CA SER A 59 5.41 1.58 2.55
C SER A 59 5.64 0.80 3.84
N ILE A 60 6.69 -0.02 3.92
CA ILE A 60 7.04 -0.75 5.15
C ILE A 60 7.32 0.22 6.31
N PHE A 61 8.07 1.29 6.06
CA PHE A 61 8.35 2.30 7.08
C PHE A 61 7.06 2.92 7.65
N ILE A 62 6.13 3.32 6.77
CA ILE A 62 4.85 3.88 7.18
C ILE A 62 3.97 2.81 7.85
N ALA A 63 4.01 1.56 7.37
CA ALA A 63 3.34 0.42 7.99
C ALA A 63 3.70 0.30 9.46
N THR A 64 4.99 0.26 9.74
CA THR A 64 5.53 0.07 11.08
C THR A 64 5.09 1.23 11.97
N PHE A 65 5.20 2.47 11.48
CA PHE A 65 4.76 3.64 12.24
C PHE A 65 3.25 3.62 12.56
N VAL A 66 2.41 3.20 11.61
CA VAL A 66 0.96 3.09 11.80
C VAL A 66 0.62 1.94 12.74
N SER A 67 1.27 0.78 12.61
CA SER A 67 1.07 -0.37 13.50
C SER A 67 1.40 -0.02 14.94
N GLU A 68 2.58 0.57 15.20
CA GLU A 68 2.98 1.02 16.54
C GLU A 68 1.99 2.04 17.11
N SER A 69 1.50 2.97 16.28
CA SER A 69 0.51 3.96 16.70
C SER A 69 -0.84 3.33 17.08
N ILE A 70 -1.26 2.28 16.38
CA ILE A 70 -2.53 1.58 16.63
C ILE A 70 -2.42 0.62 17.82
N GLU A 71 -1.34 -0.16 17.90
CA GLU A 71 -1.05 -1.09 19.00
C GLU A 71 -0.97 -0.36 20.35
N SER A 72 -0.46 0.88 20.36
CA SER A 72 -0.42 1.70 21.57
C SER A 72 -1.82 2.04 22.13
N LYS A 73 -2.88 1.98 21.31
CA LYS A 73 -4.26 2.35 21.68
C LYS A 73 -5.23 1.16 21.67
N TYR A 74 -4.97 0.13 20.87
CA TYR A 74 -5.85 -1.00 20.67
C TYR A 74 -5.04 -2.30 20.71
N LYS A 75 -5.50 -3.28 21.49
CA LYS A 75 -4.99 -4.66 21.40
C LYS A 75 -5.44 -5.25 20.06
N THR A 76 -4.59 -5.16 19.05
CA THR A 76 -4.78 -5.84 17.75
C THR A 76 -4.51 -7.33 17.89
N ILE A 77 -5.15 -8.12 17.02
CA ILE A 77 -4.77 -9.52 16.80
C ILE A 77 -3.72 -9.52 15.69
N ASP A 78 -2.51 -9.95 16.02
CA ASP A 78 -1.45 -10.20 15.06
C ASP A 78 -1.67 -11.59 14.47
N HIS A 79 -2.37 -11.64 13.33
CA HIS A 79 -2.58 -12.89 12.61
C HIS A 79 -2.24 -12.69 11.13
N PRO A 80 -1.22 -13.38 10.60
CA PRO A 80 -0.72 -13.16 9.23
C PRO A 80 -1.79 -13.24 8.14
N LEU A 81 -2.79 -14.11 8.30
CA LEU A 81 -3.92 -14.20 7.35
C LEU A 81 -4.79 -12.93 7.33
N ILE A 82 -5.04 -12.30 8.47
CA ILE A 82 -5.86 -11.07 8.53
C ILE A 82 -5.11 -9.93 7.87
N ASP A 83 -3.80 -9.84 8.12
CA ASP A 83 -2.94 -8.82 7.54
C ASP A 83 -2.88 -8.96 6.02
N ALA A 84 -2.64 -10.17 5.53
CA ALA A 84 -2.65 -10.45 4.09
C ALA A 84 -4.00 -10.13 3.44
N MET A 85 -5.11 -10.51 4.08
CA MET A 85 -6.46 -10.20 3.58
C MET A 85 -6.71 -8.69 3.51
N GLY A 86 -6.35 -7.94 4.56
CA GLY A 86 -6.53 -6.50 4.60
C GLY A 86 -5.70 -5.79 3.54
N ILE A 87 -4.43 -6.16 3.38
CA ILE A 87 -3.55 -5.62 2.34
C ILE A 87 -4.16 -5.86 0.96
N ILE A 88 -4.52 -7.11 0.64
CA ILE A 88 -5.13 -7.47 -0.66
C ILE A 88 -6.39 -6.65 -0.91
N LEU A 89 -7.27 -6.50 0.08
CA LEU A 89 -8.50 -5.71 -0.04
C LEU A 89 -8.19 -4.23 -0.27
N GLY A 90 -7.24 -3.65 0.46
CA GLY A 90 -6.81 -2.26 0.31
C GLY A 90 -6.21 -1.98 -1.07
N THR A 91 -5.36 -2.89 -1.57
CA THR A 91 -4.78 -2.79 -2.92
C THR A 91 -5.85 -2.90 -4.00
N ILE A 92 -6.77 -3.86 -3.91
CA ILE A 92 -7.89 -4.00 -4.86
C ILE A 92 -8.74 -2.74 -4.87
N PHE A 93 -9.03 -2.16 -3.71
CA PHE A 93 -9.81 -0.94 -3.59
C PHE A 93 -9.16 0.23 -4.35
N ILE A 94 -7.85 0.44 -4.17
CA ILE A 94 -7.12 1.49 -4.89
C ILE A 94 -7.06 1.23 -6.40
N ILE A 95 -6.80 -0.01 -6.83
CA ILE A 95 -6.80 -0.36 -8.26
C ILE A 95 -8.16 -0.07 -8.89
N LEU A 96 -9.25 -0.41 -8.21
CA LEU A 96 -10.61 -0.12 -8.70
C LEU A 96 -10.87 1.38 -8.81
N ILE A 97 -10.49 2.17 -7.79
CA ILE A 97 -10.61 3.63 -7.83
C ILE A 97 -9.80 4.19 -8.99
N TYR A 98 -8.52 3.81 -9.11
CA TYR A 98 -7.63 4.28 -10.16
C TYR A 98 -8.18 3.97 -11.55
N LYS A 99 -8.66 2.74 -11.77
CA LYS A 99 -9.27 2.33 -13.04
C LYS A 99 -10.56 3.09 -13.35
N PHE A 100 -11.40 3.36 -12.35
CA PHE A 100 -12.62 4.15 -12.53
C PHE A 100 -12.29 5.60 -12.89
N PHE A 101 -11.31 6.20 -12.19
CA PHE A 101 -10.88 7.59 -12.42
C PHE A 101 -10.26 7.78 -13.81
N LEU A 102 -9.38 6.85 -14.23
CA LEU A 102 -8.81 6.85 -15.59
C LEU A 102 -9.87 6.66 -16.68
N LYS A 103 -10.83 5.77 -16.47
CA LYS A 103 -11.92 5.56 -17.42
C LYS A 103 -12.80 6.81 -17.60
N ASN A 104 -12.92 7.63 -16.55
CA ASN A 104 -13.71 8.86 -16.58
C ASN A 104 -12.97 10.06 -17.22
N ASN A 105 -11.63 10.04 -17.27
CA ASN A 105 -10.82 11.09 -17.91
C ASN A 105 -10.56 10.84 -19.42
N ASN A 106 -10.90 9.66 -19.95
CA ASN A 106 -10.73 9.29 -21.36
C ASN A 106 -12.04 9.36 -22.19
N THR A 107 -13.06 10.06 -21.68
CA THR A 107 -14.31 10.40 -22.39
C THR A 107 -14.46 11.91 -22.47
#